data_AF-A0A7J9W270-F1
#
_entry.id   AF-A0A7J9W270-F1
#
_cell.length_a   1.000
_cell.length_b   1.000
_cell.length_c   1.000
_cell.angle_alpha   90.00
_cell.angle_beta   90.00
_cell.angle_gamma   90.00
#
_symmetry.space_group_name_H-M   'P 1'
#
loop_
_entity.id
_entity.type
_entity.pdbx_description
1 polymer ?
#
loop_
_entity_poly.entity_id
_entity_poly.type
_entity_poly.pdbx_seq_one_letter_code
_entity_poly.pdbx_strand_id
1 'polypeptide(L)'
;MADFYVHVRDLATLQRQVAEFGTQTALARAVDTTPQRINQLVRGARSSTDAALAAKVEDILGVERGTLFYGSRHPELAAPYFTTPGDEPDKVGAA
;
A
#
# COMPACT_ATOMS: atom_id res chain seq x y z
N MET A 1 9.98 10.36 -4.30
CA MET A 1 8.52 10.24 -4.52
C MET A 1 7.90 9.97 -3.17
N ALA A 2 6.88 10.71 -2.75
CA ALA A 2 6.22 10.44 -1.46
C ALA A 2 5.54 9.06 -1.51
N ASP A 3 5.85 8.19 -0.54
CA ASP A 3 5.27 6.85 -0.42
C ASP A 3 3.79 6.96 -0.02
N PHE A 4 2.91 7.13 -0.99
CA PHE A 4 1.48 7.23 -0.72
C PHE A 4 0.96 5.86 -0.25
N TYR A 5 0.48 5.79 0.99
CA TYR A 5 -0.14 4.60 1.55
C TYR A 5 -1.64 4.59 1.27
N VAL A 6 -2.14 3.40 0.93
CA VAL A 6 -3.57 3.12 0.79
C VAL A 6 -3.98 2.05 1.78
N HIS A 7 -5.27 2.03 2.09
CA HIS A 7 -5.86 1.13 3.08
C HIS A 7 -6.77 0.12 2.41
N VAL A 8 -6.84 -1.09 2.97
CA VAL A 8 -7.82 -2.11 2.57
C VAL A 8 -9.22 -1.57 2.84
N ARG A 9 -10.03 -1.48 1.79
CA ARG A 9 -11.40 -0.95 1.84
C ARG A 9 -12.35 -1.91 2.54
N ASP A 10 -12.32 -3.17 2.14
CA ASP A 10 -13.14 -4.24 2.70
C ASP A 10 -12.34 -5.55 2.74
N LEU A 11 -12.09 -6.03 3.95
CA LEU A 11 -11.24 -7.20 4.17
C LEU A 11 -11.87 -8.47 3.58
N ALA A 12 -13.18 -8.61 3.67
CA ALA A 12 -13.90 -9.79 3.16
C ALA A 12 -13.82 -9.87 1.63
N THR A 13 -13.99 -8.73 0.94
CA THR A 13 -13.85 -8.64 -0.51
C THR A 13 -12.43 -8.94 -0.94
N LEU A 14 -11.41 -8.42 -0.25
CA LEU A 14 -10.01 -8.76 -0.52
C LEU A 14 -9.77 -10.27 -0.36
N GLN A 15 -10.23 -10.87 0.74
CA GLN A 15 -10.09 -12.31 0.98
C GLN A 15 -10.72 -13.16 -0.13
N ARG A 16 -11.94 -12.80 -0.55
CA ARG A 16 -12.66 -13.46 -1.63
C ARG A 16 -11.91 -13.38 -2.96
N GLN A 17 -11.48 -12.18 -3.36
CA GLN A 17 -10.74 -11.97 -4.61
C GLN A 17 -9.42 -12.77 -4.63
N VAL A 18 -8.69 -12.77 -3.51
CA VAL A 18 -7.44 -13.55 -3.41
C VAL A 18 -7.71 -15.06 -3.46
N ALA A 19 -8.80 -15.53 -2.86
CA ALA A 19 -9.20 -16.93 -2.91
C ALA A 19 -9.62 -17.37 -4.32
N GLU A 20 -10.32 -16.50 -5.07
CA GLU A 20 -10.72 -16.74 -6.47
C GLU A 20 -9.50 -16.79 -7.41
N PHE A 21 -8.47 -15.99 -7.17
CA PHE A 21 -7.22 -16.02 -7.93
C PHE A 21 -6.41 -17.31 -7.69
N GLY A 22 -6.46 -17.86 -6.47
CA GLY A 22 -5.76 -19.09 -6.10
C GLY A 22 -5.04 -18.99 -4.76
N THR A 23 -3.70 -19.05 -4.76
CA THR A 23 -2.92 -19.01 -3.52
C THR A 23 -2.29 -17.64 -3.27
N GLN A 24 -2.19 -17.26 -1.99
CA GLN A 24 -1.48 -16.03 -1.57
C GLN A 24 -0.02 -16.02 -2.06
N THR A 25 0.62 -17.18 -2.12
CA THR A 25 1.99 -17.33 -2.65
C THR A 25 2.06 -17.03 -4.15
N ALA A 26 1.08 -17.50 -4.93
CA ALA A 26 1.03 -17.22 -6.36
C ALA A 26 0.80 -15.71 -6.60
N LEU A 27 -0.12 -15.10 -5.85
CA LEU A 27 -0.36 -13.67 -5.94
C LEU A 27 0.89 -12.87 -5.57
N ALA A 28 1.57 -13.23 -4.48
CA ALA A 28 2.78 -12.56 -4.04
C ALA A 28 3.88 -12.58 -5.11
N ARG A 29 4.05 -13.72 -5.81
CA ARG A 29 4.99 -13.82 -6.93
C ARG A 29 4.56 -12.94 -8.11
N ALA A 30 3.27 -12.91 -8.44
CA ALA A 30 2.74 -12.13 -9.55
C ALA A 30 2.90 -10.61 -9.36
N VAL A 31 2.80 -10.12 -8.11
CA VAL A 31 2.96 -8.69 -7.79
C VAL A 31 4.37 -8.31 -7.33
N ASP A 32 5.32 -9.25 -7.43
CA ASP A 32 6.72 -9.08 -7.02
C ASP A 32 6.87 -8.63 -5.55
N THR A 33 6.32 -9.42 -4.64
CA THR A 33 6.37 -9.18 -3.19
C THR A 33 6.51 -10.48 -2.39
N THR A 34 6.60 -10.36 -1.07
CA THR A 34 6.71 -11.54 -0.19
C THR A 34 5.33 -12.14 0.12
N PRO A 35 5.21 -13.49 0.22
CA PRO A 35 3.97 -14.14 0.65
C PRO A 35 3.48 -13.66 2.01
N GLN A 36 4.42 -13.34 2.92
CA GLN A 36 4.11 -12.79 4.24
C GLN A 36 3.38 -11.44 4.15
N ARG A 37 3.78 -10.57 3.22
CA ARG A 37 3.15 -9.26 3.06
C ARG A 37 1.71 -9.37 2.55
N ILE A 38 1.47 -10.24 1.57
CA ILE A 38 0.10 -10.57 1.12
C ILE A 38 -0.71 -11.20 2.25
N ASN A 39 -0.12 -12.14 3.00
CA ASN A 39 -0.79 -12.77 4.13
C ASN A 39 -1.22 -11.75 5.20
N GLN A 40 -0.36 -10.79 5.53
CA GLN A 40 -0.68 -9.73 6.49
C GLN A 40 -1.85 -8.85 6.01
N LEU A 41 -1.92 -8.54 4.71
CA LEU A 41 -3.03 -7.79 4.12
C LEU A 41 -4.34 -8.60 4.16
N VAL A 42 -4.29 -9.85 3.70
CA VAL A 42 -5.47 -10.73 3.60
C VAL A 42 -6.00 -11.13 4.98
N ARG A 43 -5.15 -11.22 6.00
CA ARG A 43 -5.57 -11.45 7.39
C ARG A 43 -5.99 -10.18 8.13
N GLY A 44 -5.81 -9.01 7.52
CA GLY A 44 -6.06 -7.72 8.19
C GLY A 44 -5.06 -7.40 9.30
N ALA A 45 -3.99 -8.19 9.47
CA ALA A 45 -2.91 -7.90 10.41
C ALA A 45 -2.16 -6.61 10.04
N ARG A 46 -2.20 -6.24 8.74
CA ARG A 46 -1.82 -4.94 8.23
C ARG A 46 -2.94 -4.42 7.33
N SER A 47 -3.53 -3.29 7.68
CA SER A 47 -4.63 -2.69 6.91
C SER A 47 -4.18 -1.70 5.85
N SER A 48 -2.87 -1.45 5.71
CA SER A 48 -2.31 -0.50 4.75
C SER A 48 -1.11 -1.04 3.97
N THR A 49 -0.94 -0.57 2.75
CA THR A 49 0.23 -0.84 1.91
C THR A 49 0.53 0.34 1.00
N ASP A 50 1.71 0.35 0.37
CA ASP A 50 2.04 1.35 -0.64
C ASP A 50 1.10 1.27 -1.85
N ALA A 51 0.80 2.42 -2.45
CA ALA A 51 -0.12 2.55 -3.57
C ALA A 51 0.32 1.74 -4.81
N ALA A 52 1.64 1.58 -5.02
CA ALA A 52 2.16 0.83 -6.16
C ALA A 52 1.86 -0.67 -6.04
N LEU A 53 2.04 -1.25 -4.85
CA LEU A 53 1.71 -2.64 -4.56
C LEU A 53 0.19 -2.86 -4.61
N ALA A 54 -0.60 -1.94 -4.04
CA ALA A 54 -2.06 -2.01 -4.15
C ALA A 54 -2.53 -2.01 -5.60
N ALA A 55 -1.94 -1.14 -6.43
CA ALA A 55 -2.24 -1.11 -7.85
C ALA A 55 -1.91 -2.44 -8.54
N LYS A 56 -0.70 -2.98 -8.32
CA LYS A 56 -0.32 -4.30 -8.86
C LYS A 56 -1.28 -5.41 -8.42
N VAL A 57 -1.71 -5.39 -7.16
CA VAL A 57 -2.67 -6.38 -6.63
C VAL A 57 -4.00 -6.28 -7.36
N GLU A 58 -4.55 -5.08 -7.55
CA GLU A 58 -5.81 -4.89 -8.27
C GLU A 58 -5.70 -5.30 -9.75
N ASP A 59 -4.56 -5.00 -10.40
CA ASP A 59 -4.31 -5.37 -11.80
C ASP A 59 -4.22 -6.89 -11.98
N ILE A 60 -3.49 -7.58 -11.09
CA ILE A 60 -3.35 -9.05 -11.16
C ILE A 60 -4.66 -9.77 -10.83
N LEU A 61 -5.47 -9.20 -9.92
CA LEU A 61 -6.79 -9.75 -9.59
C LEU A 61 -7.86 -9.38 -10.63
N GLY A 62 -7.53 -8.53 -11.62
CA GLY A 62 -8.47 -8.14 -12.68
C GLY A 62 -9.63 -7.28 -12.17
N VAL A 63 -9.44 -6.53 -11.09
CA VAL A 63 -10.45 -5.65 -10.50
C VAL A 63 -10.17 -4.18 -10.82
N GLU A 64 -11.22 -3.36 -10.85
CA GLU A 64 -11.07 -1.93 -11.12
C GLU A 64 -10.25 -1.23 -10.01
N ARG A 65 -9.40 -0.27 -10.41
CA ARG A 65 -8.57 0.51 -9.50
C ARG A 65 -9.42 1.18 -8.41
N GLY A 66 -9.05 0.98 -7.14
CA GLY A 66 -9.76 1.55 -5.99
C GLY A 66 -10.94 0.72 -5.47
N THR A 67 -11.17 -0.47 -6.06
CA THR A 67 -12.17 -1.44 -5.57
C THR A 67 -11.75 -2.03 -4.23
N LEU A 68 -10.49 -2.44 -4.11
CA LEU A 68 -9.96 -3.12 -2.93
C LEU A 68 -9.28 -2.16 -1.96
N PHE A 69 -8.76 -1.05 -2.48
CA PHE A 69 -8.01 -0.09 -1.68
C PHE A 69 -8.60 1.31 -1.76
N TYR A 70 -8.37 2.12 -0.73
CA TYR A 70 -8.71 3.54 -0.73
C TYR A 70 -7.55 4.38 -0.21
N GLY A 71 -7.35 5.56 -0.81
CA GLY A 71 -6.37 6.52 -0.32
C GLY A 71 -6.79 7.08 1.04
N SER A 72 -5.82 7.31 1.92
CA SER A 72 -6.09 8.04 3.16
C SER A 72 -6.64 9.43 2.81
N ARG A 73 -7.81 9.79 3.35
CA ARG A 73 -8.53 11.04 3.05
C ARG A 73 -7.80 12.32 3.53
N HIS A 74 -6.65 12.16 4.16
CA HIS A 74 -5.87 13.24 4.76
C HIS A 74 -4.41 13.21 4.27
N PRO A 75 -4.14 13.48 2.98
CA PRO A 75 -2.77 13.67 2.50
C PRO A 75 -1.99 14.73 3.32
N GLU A 76 -2.68 15.71 3.90
CA GLU A 76 -2.14 16.73 4.81
C GLU A 76 -1.61 16.17 6.14
N LEU A 77 -2.18 15.08 6.67
CA LEU A 77 -1.68 14.43 7.88
C LEU A 77 -0.43 13.58 7.61
N ALA A 78 -0.20 13.21 6.36
CA ALA A 78 0.99 12.48 5.94
C ALA A 78 2.15 13.42 5.58
N ALA A 79 1.86 14.70 5.31
CA ALA A 79 2.85 15.75 5.01
C ALA A 79 4.03 15.84 6.01
N PRO A 80 3.84 15.79 7.36
CA PRO A 80 4.97 15.82 8.30
C PRO A 80 5.82 14.53 8.30
N TYR A 81 5.32 13.43 7.74
CA TYR A 81 6.02 12.14 7.68
C TYR A 81 6.69 11.88 6.32
N PHE A 82 6.39 12.70 5.31
CA PHE A 82 7.11 12.74 4.04
C PHE A 82 8.20 13.81 4.09
N THR A 83 9.18 13.63 4.96
CA THR A 83 10.42 14.38 4.84
C THR A 83 11.16 13.89 3.60
N THR A 84 11.24 14.73 2.58
CA THR A 84 12.22 14.55 1.51
C THR A 84 13.60 14.51 2.19
N PRO A 85 14.42 13.45 2.02
CA PRO A 85 15.79 13.48 2.52
C PRO A 85 16.53 14.55 1.74
N GLY A 86 16.74 15.72 2.35
CA GLY A 86 17.31 16.90 1.70
C GLY A 86 17.09 18.23 2.44
N ASP A 87 16.14 18.33 3.36
CA ASP A 87 16.02 19.50 4.25
C ASP A 87 16.85 19.27 5.51
N GLU A 88 18.18 19.19 5.34
CA GLU A 88 19.07 19.53 6.45
C GLU A 88 18.88 21.03 6.71
N PRO A 89 18.47 21.46 7.92
CA PRO A 89 18.51 22.88 8.24
C PRO A 89 19.98 23.30 8.18
N ASP A 90 20.31 24.09 7.17
CA ASP A 90 21.60 24.74 7.01
C ASP A 90 21.92 25.48 8.32
N LYS A 91 22.73 24.84 9.15
CA LYS A 91 23.35 25.48 10.31
C LYS A 91 24.50 26.31 9.77
N VAL A 92 24.24 27.50 9.24
CA VAL A 92 25.25 28.57 9.21
C VAL A 92 24.62 29.96 9.06
N GLY A 93 24.59 30.69 10.17
CA GLY A 93 25.26 31.99 10.19
C GLY A 93 24.39 33.25 10.23
N ALA A 94 24.86 34.15 11.11
CA ALA A 94 24.64 35.59 11.21
C ALA A 94 23.33 36.03 11.91
N ALA A 95 23.37 36.92 12.89
CA ALA A 95 24.44 37.60 13.64
C ALA A 95 23.77 38.24 14.86
#